data_AF-A0A444KAQ8-F1
#
_entry.id   AF-A0A444KAQ8-F1
#
_cell.length_a   1.000
_cell.length_b   1.000
_cell.length_c   1.000
_cell.angle_alpha   90.00
_cell.angle_beta   90.00
_cell.angle_gamma   90.00
#
_symmetry.space_group_name_H-M   'P 1'
#
loop_
_entity.id
_entity.type
_entity.pdbx_description
1 polymer ?
#
loop_
_entity_poly.entity_id
_entity_poly.type
_entity_poly.pdbx_seq_one_letter_code
_entity_poly.pdbx_strand_id
1 'polypeptide(L)' 'FETVTHALHQLREATRAIGCTIPEPFLQVAFLALPVIPHLKLTDMGLFDVDRFGFVE' A
#
# COMPACT_ATOMS: atom_id res chain seq x y z
N PHE A 1 -17.44 -5.55 13.15
CA PHE A 1 -16.76 -4.27 12.88
C PHE A 1 -15.72 -3.93 13.96
N GLU A 2 -16.09 -3.96 15.24
CA GLU A 2 -15.18 -3.62 16.36
C GLU A 2 -13.87 -4.41 16.40
N THR A 3 -13.91 -5.73 16.16
CA THR A 3 -12.71 -6.58 16.12
C THR A 3 -11.71 -6.14 15.05
N VAL A 4 -12.20 -5.77 13.86
CA VAL A 4 -11.36 -5.31 12.75
C VAL A 4 -10.74 -3.95 13.09
N THR A 5 -11.54 -3.04 13.65
CA THR A 5 -11.06 -1.73 14.12
C THR A 5 -9.96 -1.89 15.16
N HIS A 6 -10.15 -2.77 16.15
CA HIS A 6 -9.15 -3.00 17.20
C HIS A 6 -7.83 -3.55 16.63
N ALA A 7 -7.90 -4.54 15.72
CA ALA A 7 -6.73 -5.08 15.05
C ALA A 7 -6.00 -4.01 14.21
N LEU A 8 -6.74 -3.15 13.50
CA LEU A 8 -6.15 -2.04 12.74
C LEU A 8 -5.42 -1.04 13.66
N HIS A 9 -5.96 -0.73 14.83
CA HIS A 9 -5.27 0.15 15.79
C HIS A 9 -3.95 -0.46 16.28
N GLN A 10 -3.95 -1.75 16.64
CA GLN A 10 -2.71 -2.44 17.05
C GLN A 10 -1.64 -2.40 15.96
N LEU A 11 -2.05 -2.65 14.71
CA LEU A 11 -1.16 -2.60 13.56
C LEU A 11 -0.61 -1.19 13.30
N ARG A 12 -1.44 -0.15 13.41
CA ARG A 12 -1.00 1.26 13.26
C ARG A 12 0.01 1.67 14.34
N GLU A 13 -0.18 1.24 15.58
CA GLU A 13 0.78 1.55 16.65
C GLU A 13 2.12 0.84 16.43
N ALA A 14 2.08 -0.42 15.97
CA ALA A 14 3.28 -1.17 15.64
C ALA A 14 4.07 -0.53 14.47
N THR A 15 3.38 -0.07 13.42
CA THR A 15 4.03 0.62 12.30
C THR A 15 4.62 1.96 12.72
N ARG A 16 3.94 2.71 13.59
CA ARG A 16 4.49 3.96 14.15
C ARG A 16 5.74 3.70 14.98
N ALA A 17 5.77 2.63 15.77
CA ALA A 17 6.92 2.27 16.61
C ALA A 17 8.19 1.96 15.80
N ILE A 18 8.06 1.48 14.56
CA ILE A 18 9.19 1.27 13.64
C ILE A 18 9.50 2.50 12.77
N GLY A 19 8.90 3.67 13.06
CA GLY A 19 9.17 4.93 12.38
C GLY A 19 8.38 5.15 11.10
N CYS A 20 7.29 4.42 10.85
CA CYS A 20 6.42 4.69 9.70
C CYS A 20 5.75 6.06 9.85
N THR A 21 5.93 6.93 8.86
CA THR A 21 5.38 8.29 8.82
C THR A 21 4.15 8.43 7.93
N ILE A 22 3.75 7.36 7.23
CA ILE A 22 2.62 7.38 6.30
C ILE A 22 1.32 7.48 7.12
N PRO A 23 0.48 8.50 6.89
CA PRO A 23 -0.85 8.55 7.45
C PRO A 23 -1.69 7.43 6.83
N GLU A 24 -2.17 6.49 7.64
CA GLU A 24 -3.00 5.36 7.17
C GLU A 24 -2.29 4.34 6.25
N PRO A 25 -1.21 3.68 6.71
CA PRO A 25 -0.38 2.82 5.85
C PRO A 25 -1.16 1.65 5.25
N PHE A 26 -2.07 1.05 6.00
CA PHE A 26 -2.87 -0.09 5.54
C PHE A 26 -3.92 0.30 4.51
N LEU A 27 -4.52 1.48 4.67
CA LEU A 27 -5.51 1.96 3.71
C LEU A 27 -4.83 2.23 2.36
N GLN A 28 -3.69 2.95 2.35
CA GLN A 28 -2.95 3.23 1.13
C GLN A 28 -2.51 1.95 0.40
N VAL A 29 -2.00 0.95 1.14
CA VAL A 29 -1.59 -0.33 0.53
C VAL A 29 -2.78 -1.10 -0.04
N ALA A 30 -3.96 -1.04 0.59
CA ALA A 30 -5.16 -1.71 0.09
C ALA A 30 -5.59 -1.21 -1.30
N PHE A 31 -5.23 0.02 -1.67
CA PHE A 31 -5.53 0.61 -2.98
C PHE A 31 -4.46 0.35 -4.05
N LEU A 32 -3.26 -0.13 -3.69
CA LEU A 32 -2.19 -0.40 -4.66
C LEU A 32 -2.59 -1.45 -5.71
N ALA A 33 -3.41 -2.43 -5.32
CA ALA A 33 -3.87 -3.50 -6.20
C ALA A 33 -5.09 -3.10 -7.06
N LEU A 34 -5.72 -1.95 -6.81
CA LEU A 34 -6.90 -1.57 -7.57
C LEU A 34 -6.53 -1.07 -8.98
N PRO A 35 -7.29 -1.48 -10.01
CA PRO A 35 -6.95 -1.20 -11.41
C PRO A 35 -7.17 0.26 -11.83
N VAL A 36 -7.63 1.14 -10.93
CA VAL A 36 -7.97 2.53 -11.22
C VAL A 36 -6.69 3.39 -11.23
N ILE A 37 -5.98 3.25 -12.35
CA ILE A 37 -4.95 4.12 -12.94
C ILE A 37 -3.93 4.70 -11.93
N PRO A 38 -2.88 3.94 -11.60
CA PRO A 38 -1.58 4.55 -11.42
C PRO A 38 -0.71 4.30 -12.66
N HIS A 39 -0.06 5.35 -13.13
CA HIS A 39 0.97 5.29 -14.19
C HIS A 39 2.11 4.34 -13.82
N LEU A 40 2.32 4.11 -12.51
CA LEU A 40 3.23 3.12 -11.94
C LEU A 40 2.45 2.12 -11.09
N LYS A 41 2.50 0.84 -11.45
CA LYS A 41 1.85 -0.27 -10.74
C LYS A 41 2.89 -1.15 -10.07
N LEU A 42 2.76 -1.38 -8.77
CA LEU A 42 3.53 -2.41 -8.09
C LEU A 42 2.86 -3.76 -8.30
N THR A 43 3.57 -4.73 -8.86
CA THR A 43 3.13 -6.11 -9.06
C THR A 43 4.07 -7.07 -8.32
N ASP A 44 3.72 -8.35 -8.31
CA ASP A 44 4.58 -9.43 -7.82
C ASP A 44 5.89 -9.58 -8.63
N MET A 45 5.92 -9.10 -9.88
CA MET A 45 7.10 -9.06 -10.74
C MET A 45 7.93 -7.77 -10.62
N GLY A 46 7.50 -6.80 -9.82
CA GLY A 46 8.19 -5.52 -9.62
C GLY A 46 7.35 -4.30 -9.99
N LEU A 47 8.02 -3.16 -10.21
CA LEU A 47 7.36 -1.90 -10.56
C LEU A 47 7.15 -1.83 -12.08
N PHE A 48 5.89 -1.80 -12.52
CA PHE A 48 5.49 -1.71 -13.92
C PHE A 48 5.05 -0.29 -14.27
N ASP A 49 5.67 0.31 -15.27
CA ASP A 49 5.30 1.59 -15.86
C ASP A 49 4.28 1.36 -16.98
N VAL A 50 3.05 1.82 -16.76
CA VAL A 50 1.92 1.70 -17.68
C VAL A 50 2.09 2.60 -18.91
N ASP A 51 2.76 3.75 -18.76
CA ASP A 51 2.98 4.69 -19.87
C ASP A 51 4.05 4.16 -20.83
N ARG A 52 5.10 3.52 -20.29
CA ARG A 52 6.16 2.87 -21.08
C ARG A 52 5.85 1.44 -21.47
N PHE A 53 4.79 0.87 -20.90
CA PHE A 53 4.39 -0.52 -21.06
C PHE A 53 5.55 -1.51 -20.79
N GLY A 54 6.23 -1.34 -19.64
CA GLY A 54 7.38 -2.14 -19.26
C GLY A 54 7.74 -2.01 -17.78
N PHE A 55 8.68 -2.83 -17.31
CA PHE A 55 9.20 -2.75 -15.94
C PHE A 55 10.23 -1.62 -15.81
N VAL A 56 10.28 -0.99 -14.63
CA VAL A 56 11.32 -0.02 -14.28
C VAL A 56 12.63 -0.78 -14.00
N GLU A 57 13.73 -0.34 -14.63
CA GLU A 57 15.10 -0.85 -14.41
C GLU A 57 15.78 -0.22 -13.19
#